data_AF-A0A9Q0YCX4-F1
#
_entry.id   AF-A0A9Q0YCX4-F1
#
_cell.length_a   1.000
_cell.length_b   1.000
_cell.length_c   1.000
_cell.angle_alpha   90.00
_cell.angle_beta   90.00
_cell.angle_gamma   90.00
#
_symmetry.space_group_name_H-M   'P 1'
#
loop_
_entity.id
_entity.type
_entity.pdbx_description
1 polymer ?
#
loop_
_entity_poly.entity_id
_entity_poly.type
_entity_poly.pdbx_seq_one_letter_code
_entity_poly.pdbx_strand_id
1 'polypeptide(L)'
;MLTEKNAKIVASFLATFFVVYYGFQYSTHGNATCQDLLTDGKYHSDGNWQPATCMMHHYSSKDSPSCLHESKIILIGDSRIRQLYYGILNVTGQKDINQTGGKHSDQKHVIKDVNAVIEFWWHPEVNDSTSLLFDKLLEMETPPCMIIFGVATWTIKLNLAVSEALLSYKANLTKMVPYFEKVAEKSKMVWMMQAPVTEGKLYESRQMITNKVVMSYNEAAEEVLHDAPGLNIWYSGSKLVEQYFGPVEEGFDGLHVPSNANLETSQILLNWFCNRHVKPRDTSCCTGDRPSPNIIQISCFVFFVLCLLATLYFYNAVRQRKMVSLDNSTGGESKEPNGIPIEVVVQATQKEGSGTDKDELLEELEYNLNVSWHLTKFGLIMTYFYICDRTDLFPKANKHFNLWHFAVPLLTFLLYGIWDHKKVKRPDILNVEQTTEWKGWMQLIILVYHFTGASKVCTCTHNQRWQTCMQTYYYIHNTNVLYAVGNT
;
A
#
# COMPACT_ATOMS: atom_id res chain seq x y z
N MET A 1 6.38 27.95 18.47
CA MET A 1 4.93 27.67 18.45
C MET A 1 4.52 27.29 17.04
N LEU A 2 3.94 26.11 16.87
CA LEU A 2 3.35 25.71 15.59
C LEU A 2 2.03 26.47 15.46
N THR A 3 2.05 27.66 14.88
CA THR A 3 0.79 28.36 14.56
C THR A 3 0.06 27.58 13.47
N GLU A 4 -1.27 27.74 13.35
CA GLU A 4 -2.06 27.12 12.28
C GLU A 4 -1.43 27.34 10.90
N LYS A 5 -0.88 28.55 10.67
CA LYS A 5 -0.15 28.90 9.46
C LYS A 5 1.10 28.02 9.27
N ASN A 6 1.91 27.86 10.31
CA ASN A 6 3.11 27.03 10.27
C ASN A 6 2.76 25.55 10.08
N ALA A 7 1.69 25.05 10.71
CA ALA A 7 1.20 23.70 10.56
C ALA A 7 0.79 23.40 9.10
N LYS A 8 0.04 24.31 8.48
CA LYS A 8 -0.35 24.19 7.06
C LYS A 8 0.86 24.19 6.12
N ILE A 9 1.87 25.02 6.40
CA ILE A 9 3.12 25.07 5.62
C ILE A 9 3.86 23.73 5.73
N VAL A 10 4.04 23.22 6.95
CA VAL A 10 4.72 21.93 7.18
C VAL A 10 3.96 20.78 6.51
N ALA A 11 2.63 20.73 6.66
CA ALA A 11 1.81 19.70 6.02
C ALA A 11 1.92 19.75 4.48
N SER A 12 1.87 20.96 3.90
CA SER A 12 1.99 21.14 2.45
C SER A 12 3.38 20.75 1.95
N PHE A 13 4.43 21.08 2.70
CA PHE A 13 5.80 20.66 2.42
C PHE A 13 5.94 19.14 2.45
N LEU A 14 5.44 18.48 3.51
CA LEU A 14 5.50 17.03 3.64
C LEU A 14 4.74 16.32 2.51
N ALA A 15 3.53 16.76 2.19
CA ALA A 15 2.75 16.18 1.10
C ALA A 15 3.49 16.31 -0.25
N THR A 16 4.06 17.49 -0.53
CA THR A 16 4.83 17.72 -1.76
C THR A 16 6.11 16.87 -1.77
N PHE A 17 6.83 16.82 -0.66
CA PHE A 17 8.04 16.01 -0.50
C PHE A 17 7.76 14.54 -0.78
N PHE A 18 6.70 13.97 -0.20
CA PHE A 18 6.36 12.57 -0.43
C PHE A 18 5.92 12.30 -1.87
N VAL A 19 5.12 13.17 -2.48
CA VAL A 19 4.74 13.03 -3.91
C VAL A 19 5.98 13.04 -4.80
N VAL A 20 6.92 13.96 -4.56
CA VAL A 20 8.16 14.05 -5.34
C VAL A 20 9.08 12.86 -5.08
N TYR A 21 9.26 12.45 -3.82
CA TYR A 21 10.10 11.32 -3.43
C TYR A 21 9.59 10.02 -4.05
N TYR A 22 8.31 9.70 -3.85
CA TYR A 22 7.72 8.49 -4.42
C TYR A 22 7.57 8.60 -5.94
N GLY A 23 7.38 9.79 -6.51
CA GLY A 23 7.42 10.02 -7.95
C GLY A 23 8.78 9.74 -8.57
N PHE A 24 9.85 10.16 -7.90
CA PHE A 24 11.20 9.83 -8.30
C PHE A 24 11.45 8.32 -8.23
N GLN A 25 11.09 7.67 -7.11
CA GLN A 25 11.21 6.21 -6.96
C GLN A 25 10.43 5.45 -8.03
N TYR A 26 9.20 5.87 -8.30
CA TYR A 26 8.35 5.29 -9.33
C TYR A 26 8.95 5.46 -10.73
N SER A 27 9.55 6.61 -11.03
CA SER A 27 10.19 6.87 -12.34
C SER A 27 11.47 6.08 -12.54
N THR A 28 12.21 5.74 -11.48
CA THR A 28 13.50 5.04 -11.57
C THR A 28 13.36 3.53 -11.49
N HIS A 29 12.48 3.01 -10.63
CA HIS A 29 12.32 1.56 -10.40
C HIS A 29 11.01 1.00 -10.98
N GLY A 30 10.10 1.84 -11.46
CA GLY A 30 8.80 1.43 -11.95
C GLY A 30 7.84 0.99 -10.84
N ASN A 31 6.66 0.51 -11.24
CA ASN A 31 5.69 -0.09 -10.35
C ASN A 31 5.87 -1.61 -10.30
N ALA A 32 6.68 -2.08 -9.37
CA ALA A 32 7.01 -3.50 -9.26
C ALA A 32 6.10 -4.25 -8.27
N THR A 33 4.82 -3.88 -8.12
CA THR A 33 3.91 -4.55 -7.15
C THR A 33 3.86 -6.08 -7.28
N CYS A 34 4.06 -6.62 -8.50
CA CYS A 34 4.19 -8.07 -8.69
C CYS A 34 5.51 -8.64 -8.19
N GLN A 35 6.61 -7.94 -8.40
CA GLN A 35 7.92 -8.35 -7.90
C GLN A 35 7.94 -8.24 -6.37
N ASP A 36 7.40 -7.16 -5.82
CA ASP A 36 7.31 -6.93 -4.38
C ASP A 36 6.49 -8.02 -3.69
N LEU A 37 5.38 -8.44 -4.31
CA LEU A 37 4.54 -9.56 -3.84
C LEU A 37 5.35 -10.86 -3.71
N LEU A 38 6.30 -11.12 -4.63
CA LEU A 38 7.16 -12.29 -4.59
C LEU A 38 8.41 -12.10 -3.73
N THR A 39 8.76 -10.88 -3.31
CA THR A 39 10.05 -10.58 -2.68
C THR A 39 9.96 -10.44 -1.16
N ASP A 40 8.96 -9.70 -0.67
CA ASP A 40 8.92 -9.34 0.75
C ASP A 40 7.52 -9.15 1.33
N GLY A 41 7.43 -9.27 2.65
CA GLY A 41 6.22 -9.07 3.41
C GLY A 41 6.41 -9.39 4.89
N LYS A 42 5.36 -9.18 5.66
CA LYS A 42 5.37 -9.48 7.08
C LYS A 42 4.00 -9.89 7.59
N TYR A 43 4.01 -10.67 8.66
CA TYR A 43 2.79 -10.89 9.43
C TYR A 43 2.45 -9.68 10.29
N HIS A 44 1.16 -9.38 10.37
CA HIS A 44 0.60 -8.50 11.38
C HIS A 44 0.23 -9.29 12.64
N SER A 45 -0.01 -8.58 13.75
CA SER A 45 -0.36 -9.19 15.04
C SER A 45 -1.67 -9.97 15.04
N ASP A 46 -2.52 -9.78 14.02
CA ASP A 46 -3.75 -10.52 13.79
C ASP A 46 -3.55 -11.81 12.98
N GLY A 47 -2.30 -12.14 12.60
CA GLY A 47 -1.96 -13.35 11.86
C GLY A 47 -2.12 -13.23 10.35
N ASN A 48 -2.46 -12.05 9.82
CA ASN A 48 -2.58 -11.83 8.38
C ASN A 48 -1.24 -11.48 7.74
N TRP A 49 -0.91 -12.12 6.62
CA TRP A 49 0.26 -11.77 5.82
C TRP A 49 0.01 -10.52 4.97
N GLN A 50 0.94 -9.57 5.00
CA GLN A 50 0.86 -8.33 4.23
C GLN A 50 2.15 -8.14 3.41
N PRO A 51 2.06 -8.11 2.07
CA PRO A 51 3.19 -7.72 1.22
C PRO A 51 3.67 -6.29 1.51
N ALA A 52 4.92 -6.00 1.17
CA ALA A 52 5.55 -4.72 1.54
C ALA A 52 4.86 -3.47 0.96
N THR A 53 4.41 -3.53 -0.30
CA THR A 53 3.96 -2.33 -1.04
C THR A 53 2.53 -2.41 -1.58
N CYS A 54 1.88 -3.56 -1.47
CA CYS A 54 0.58 -3.79 -2.10
C CYS A 54 -0.36 -4.67 -1.25
N MET A 55 -1.66 -4.57 -1.49
CA MET A 55 -2.70 -5.31 -0.79
C MET A 55 -3.14 -6.51 -1.62
N MET A 56 -3.13 -7.71 -1.02
CA MET A 56 -3.64 -8.92 -1.64
C MET A 56 -5.17 -8.98 -1.58
N HIS A 57 -5.78 -9.59 -2.59
CA HIS A 57 -7.12 -10.13 -2.52
C HIS A 57 -7.09 -11.52 -1.87
N HIS A 58 -8.03 -11.82 -0.98
CA HIS A 58 -8.13 -13.17 -0.43
C HIS A 58 -9.08 -14.01 -1.28
N TYR A 59 -8.52 -14.84 -2.15
CA TYR A 59 -9.28 -15.70 -3.04
C TYR A 59 -10.05 -16.77 -2.25
N SER A 60 -11.27 -17.01 -2.68
CA SER A 60 -12.17 -18.04 -2.18
C SER A 60 -12.46 -19.09 -3.26
N SER A 61 -13.11 -20.18 -2.88
CA SER A 61 -13.56 -21.21 -3.84
C SER A 61 -14.60 -20.69 -4.83
N LYS A 62 -15.18 -19.50 -4.60
CA LYS A 62 -16.19 -18.91 -5.47
C LYS A 62 -15.60 -18.04 -6.58
N ASP A 63 -14.44 -17.44 -6.36
CA ASP A 63 -13.81 -16.49 -7.28
C ASP A 63 -12.55 -17.06 -7.94
N SER A 64 -11.75 -17.86 -7.24
CA SER A 64 -10.49 -18.41 -7.77
C SER A 64 -10.63 -19.25 -9.04
N PRO A 65 -11.70 -20.03 -9.29
CA PRO A 65 -11.78 -20.78 -10.55
C PRO A 65 -11.85 -19.86 -11.77
N SER A 66 -12.43 -18.66 -11.64
CA SER A 66 -12.67 -17.76 -12.77
C SER A 66 -11.38 -17.31 -13.50
N CYS A 67 -10.24 -17.26 -12.80
CA CYS A 67 -8.95 -16.92 -13.41
C CYS A 67 -8.21 -18.10 -14.03
N LEU A 68 -8.71 -19.33 -13.83
CA LEU A 68 -8.05 -20.56 -14.25
C LEU A 68 -8.69 -21.18 -15.49
N HIS A 69 -9.56 -20.45 -16.20
CA HIS A 69 -10.24 -20.96 -17.39
C HIS A 69 -9.25 -21.52 -18.42
N GLU A 70 -9.45 -22.78 -18.83
CA GLU A 70 -8.62 -23.51 -19.80
C GLU A 70 -7.11 -23.45 -19.50
N SER A 71 -6.76 -23.32 -18.22
CA SER A 71 -5.38 -23.13 -17.78
C SER A 71 -4.72 -24.45 -17.42
N LYS A 72 -3.45 -24.64 -17.81
CA LYS A 72 -2.61 -25.73 -17.34
C LYS A 72 -1.49 -25.21 -16.43
N ILE A 73 -1.49 -25.61 -15.17
CA ILE A 73 -0.46 -25.27 -14.17
C ILE A 73 0.32 -26.53 -13.82
N ILE A 74 1.65 -26.44 -13.79
CA ILE A 74 2.53 -27.57 -13.45
C ILE A 74 3.42 -27.18 -12.27
N LEU A 75 3.38 -27.99 -11.21
CA LEU A 75 4.23 -27.86 -10.03
C LEU A 75 5.26 -28.99 -10.05
N ILE A 76 6.55 -28.65 -10.00
CA ILE A 76 7.65 -29.59 -10.11
C ILE A 76 8.46 -29.51 -8.81
N GLY A 77 8.73 -30.64 -8.18
CA GLY A 77 9.63 -30.66 -7.03
C GLY A 77 9.41 -31.81 -6.06
N ASP A 78 9.69 -31.53 -4.79
CA ASP A 78 9.59 -32.49 -3.69
C ASP A 78 8.24 -32.43 -2.93
N SER A 79 8.21 -33.00 -1.73
CA SER A 79 6.98 -33.05 -0.92
C SER A 79 6.47 -31.67 -0.48
N ARG A 80 7.31 -30.64 -0.43
CA ARG A 80 6.90 -29.27 -0.06
C ARG A 80 6.19 -28.58 -1.22
N ILE A 81 6.66 -28.78 -2.45
CA ILE A 81 5.94 -28.35 -3.65
C ILE A 81 4.61 -29.11 -3.79
N ARG A 82 4.57 -30.39 -3.40
CA ARG A 82 3.30 -31.12 -3.33
C ARG A 82 2.33 -30.52 -2.31
N GLN A 83 2.80 -30.00 -1.17
CA GLN A 83 1.91 -29.29 -0.24
C GLN A 83 1.31 -28.05 -0.89
N LEU A 84 2.11 -27.28 -1.62
CA LEU A 84 1.62 -26.12 -2.37
C LEU A 84 0.54 -26.52 -3.40
N TYR A 85 0.74 -27.63 -4.12
CA TYR A 85 -0.28 -28.20 -5.02
C TYR A 85 -1.62 -28.42 -4.30
N TYR A 86 -1.62 -29.06 -3.12
CA TYR A 86 -2.84 -29.25 -2.33
C TYR A 86 -3.39 -27.93 -1.76
N GLY A 87 -2.53 -26.96 -1.45
CA GLY A 87 -2.93 -25.63 -1.00
C GLY A 87 -3.75 -24.89 -2.06
N ILE A 88 -3.27 -24.87 -3.31
CA ILE A 88 -3.96 -24.27 -4.46
C ILE A 88 -5.31 -24.95 -4.69
N LEU A 89 -5.36 -26.28 -4.59
CA LEU A 89 -6.59 -27.05 -4.74
C LEU A 89 -7.61 -26.71 -3.65
N ASN A 90 -7.17 -26.53 -2.40
CA ASN A 90 -8.06 -26.13 -1.32
C ASN A 90 -8.64 -24.73 -1.53
N VAL A 91 -7.82 -23.76 -1.96
CA VAL A 91 -8.31 -22.39 -2.27
C VAL A 91 -9.32 -22.41 -3.41
N THR A 92 -9.13 -23.27 -4.41
CA THR A 92 -10.06 -23.47 -5.55
C THR A 92 -11.26 -24.37 -5.22
N GLY A 93 -11.49 -24.70 -3.95
CA GLY A 93 -12.66 -25.44 -3.49
C GLY A 93 -12.59 -26.96 -3.66
N GLN A 94 -11.44 -27.51 -4.06
CA GLN A 94 -11.24 -28.93 -4.28
C GLN A 94 -10.81 -29.60 -2.98
N LYS A 95 -11.74 -29.73 -2.02
CA LYS A 95 -11.46 -30.14 -0.63
C LYS A 95 -11.41 -31.66 -0.41
N ASP A 96 -12.13 -32.43 -1.23
CA ASP A 96 -12.24 -33.89 -1.08
C ASP A 96 -11.27 -34.65 -2.00
N ILE A 97 -10.04 -34.16 -2.15
CA ILE A 97 -9.03 -34.87 -2.91
C ILE A 97 -8.41 -35.92 -1.99
N ASN A 98 -8.96 -37.13 -2.05
CA ASN A 98 -8.28 -38.29 -1.51
C ASN A 98 -6.89 -38.36 -2.15
N GLN A 99 -5.84 -38.39 -1.32
CA GLN A 99 -4.45 -38.64 -1.74
C GLN A 99 -4.36 -40.07 -2.28
N THR A 100 -4.90 -40.28 -3.47
CA THR A 100 -5.07 -41.59 -4.11
C THR A 100 -3.80 -42.02 -4.83
N GLY A 101 -2.86 -41.10 -5.07
CA GLY A 101 -1.54 -41.39 -5.61
C GLY A 101 -0.50 -41.73 -4.55
N GLY A 102 0.57 -42.39 -4.99
CA GLY A 102 1.71 -42.72 -4.12
C GLY A 102 2.44 -41.47 -3.62
N LYS A 103 3.01 -41.54 -2.41
CA LYS A 103 3.72 -40.42 -1.76
C LYS A 103 4.89 -39.85 -2.57
N HIS A 104 5.41 -40.52 -3.58
CA HIS A 104 6.51 -40.05 -4.44
C HIS A 104 6.13 -40.29 -5.91
N SER A 105 4.96 -39.79 -6.31
CA SER A 105 4.44 -39.97 -7.67
C SER A 105 3.73 -38.71 -8.16
N ASP A 106 3.68 -38.57 -9.48
CA ASP A 106 2.97 -37.49 -10.15
C ASP A 106 1.49 -37.50 -9.79
N GLN A 107 0.91 -36.30 -9.65
CA GLN A 107 -0.51 -36.10 -9.40
C GLN A 107 -1.10 -35.20 -10.47
N LYS A 108 -2.39 -35.40 -10.74
CA LYS A 108 -3.14 -34.58 -11.70
C LYS A 108 -4.55 -34.38 -11.18
N HIS A 109 -5.00 -33.13 -11.19
CA HIS A 109 -6.38 -32.77 -10.89
C HIS A 109 -6.96 -31.89 -11.99
N VAL A 110 -8.23 -32.13 -12.30
CA VAL A 110 -8.98 -31.37 -13.31
C VAL A 110 -10.12 -30.64 -12.62
N ILE A 111 -10.12 -29.31 -12.68
CA ILE A 111 -11.20 -28.45 -12.21
C ILE A 111 -12.23 -28.35 -13.34
N LYS A 112 -13.23 -29.21 -13.28
CA LYS A 112 -14.21 -29.42 -14.37
C LYS A 112 -14.92 -28.14 -14.79
N ASP A 113 -15.31 -27.30 -13.83
CA ASP A 113 -16.14 -26.11 -14.06
C ASP A 113 -15.48 -25.08 -14.99
N VAL A 114 -14.14 -25.05 -15.02
CA VAL A 114 -13.36 -24.07 -15.80
C VAL A 114 -12.36 -24.75 -16.73
N ASN A 115 -12.45 -26.08 -16.89
CA ASN A 115 -11.53 -26.88 -17.68
C ASN A 115 -10.04 -26.61 -17.35
N ALA A 116 -9.73 -26.36 -16.08
CA ALA A 116 -8.36 -26.13 -15.63
C ALA A 116 -7.70 -27.46 -15.24
N VAL A 117 -6.41 -27.58 -15.52
CA VAL A 117 -5.60 -28.74 -15.16
C VAL A 117 -4.45 -28.29 -14.28
N ILE A 118 -4.36 -28.86 -13.08
CA ILE A 118 -3.24 -28.65 -12.17
C ILE A 118 -2.52 -29.98 -12.01
N GLU A 119 -1.23 -30.01 -12.34
CA GLU A 119 -0.38 -31.20 -12.25
C GLU A 119 0.75 -30.97 -11.24
N PHE A 120 1.08 -32.01 -10.46
CA PHE A 120 2.30 -32.08 -9.67
C PHE A 120 3.19 -33.17 -10.25
N TRP A 121 4.44 -32.84 -10.57
CA TRP A 121 5.44 -33.77 -11.07
C TRP A 121 6.50 -34.00 -9.99
N TRP A 122 6.63 -35.26 -9.57
CA TRP A 122 7.60 -35.65 -8.54
C TRP A 122 9.01 -35.64 -9.13
N HIS A 123 9.75 -34.57 -8.85
CA HIS A 123 11.11 -34.39 -9.35
C HIS A 123 11.96 -33.72 -8.26
N PRO A 124 12.45 -34.46 -7.26
CA PRO A 124 12.96 -33.88 -6.02
C PRO A 124 14.41 -33.38 -6.08
N GLU A 125 15.13 -33.56 -7.19
CA GLU A 125 16.54 -33.19 -7.36
C GLU A 125 16.77 -32.48 -8.70
N VAL A 126 17.86 -31.69 -8.79
CA VAL A 126 18.35 -31.12 -10.05
C VAL A 126 19.50 -31.97 -10.58
N ASN A 127 19.26 -32.72 -11.64
CA ASN A 127 20.23 -33.62 -12.28
C ASN A 127 19.94 -33.75 -13.78
N ASP A 128 20.61 -34.67 -14.48
CA ASP A 128 20.45 -34.85 -15.94
C ASP A 128 19.01 -35.26 -16.35
N SER A 129 18.21 -35.87 -15.46
CA SER A 129 16.80 -36.13 -15.76
C SER A 129 15.95 -34.85 -15.77
N THR A 130 16.43 -33.77 -15.13
CA THR A 130 15.77 -32.46 -15.17
C THR A 130 15.85 -31.85 -16.56
N SER A 131 16.95 -32.02 -17.31
CA SER A 131 17.00 -31.50 -18.69
C SER A 131 15.99 -32.21 -19.59
N LEU A 132 15.88 -33.54 -19.47
CA LEU A 132 14.87 -34.32 -20.20
C LEU A 132 13.44 -33.90 -19.87
N LEU A 133 13.17 -33.56 -18.61
CA LEU A 133 11.88 -33.02 -18.16
C LEU A 133 11.58 -31.68 -18.85
N PHE A 134 12.57 -30.80 -18.94
CA PHE A 134 12.42 -29.48 -19.55
C PHE A 134 12.37 -29.54 -21.08
N ASP A 135 13.06 -30.47 -21.72
CA ASP A 135 12.88 -30.77 -23.15
C ASP A 135 11.43 -31.17 -23.43
N LYS A 136 10.88 -32.08 -22.61
CA LYS A 136 9.46 -32.47 -22.71
C LYS A 136 8.52 -31.28 -22.56
N LEU A 137 8.83 -30.30 -21.68
CA LEU A 137 8.04 -29.07 -21.54
C LEU A 137 8.11 -28.18 -22.78
N LEU A 138 9.29 -28.06 -23.39
CA LEU A 138 9.51 -27.24 -24.59
C LEU A 138 8.83 -27.80 -25.84
N GLU A 139 8.67 -29.12 -25.89
CA GLU A 139 8.02 -29.87 -26.97
C GLU A 139 6.49 -29.92 -26.85
N MET A 140 5.90 -29.45 -25.75
CA MET A 140 4.45 -29.42 -25.59
C MET A 140 3.79 -28.50 -26.62
N GLU A 141 2.80 -29.01 -27.34
CA GLU A 141 2.00 -28.24 -28.31
C GLU A 141 1.28 -27.07 -27.63
N THR A 142 0.70 -27.32 -26.45
CA THR A 142 0.10 -26.30 -25.60
C THR A 142 0.95 -26.11 -24.35
N PRO A 143 1.75 -25.03 -24.27
CA PRO A 143 2.59 -24.78 -23.10
C PRO A 143 1.71 -24.49 -21.87
N PRO A 144 2.13 -24.94 -20.67
CA PRO A 144 1.42 -24.59 -19.43
C PRO A 144 1.45 -23.07 -19.21
N CYS A 145 0.39 -22.51 -18.65
CA CYS A 145 0.33 -21.08 -18.36
C CYS A 145 1.25 -20.68 -17.21
N MET A 146 1.56 -21.62 -16.31
CA MET A 146 2.49 -21.42 -15.20
C MET A 146 3.22 -22.71 -14.84
N ILE A 147 4.51 -22.59 -14.55
CA ILE A 147 5.35 -23.65 -13.99
C ILE A 147 5.97 -23.14 -12.69
N ILE A 148 5.81 -23.90 -11.61
CA ILE A 148 6.46 -23.66 -10.32
C ILE A 148 7.47 -24.76 -10.07
N PHE A 149 8.73 -24.41 -9.85
CA PHE A 149 9.79 -25.37 -9.56
C PHE A 149 10.49 -24.99 -8.26
N GLY A 150 10.62 -25.94 -7.33
CA GLY A 150 11.42 -25.75 -6.12
C GLY A 150 11.92 -27.07 -5.57
N VAL A 151 13.24 -27.16 -5.37
CA VAL A 151 13.92 -28.35 -4.87
C VAL A 151 15.18 -27.96 -4.11
N ALA A 152 15.45 -28.65 -3.00
CA ALA A 152 16.78 -28.74 -2.39
C ALA A 152 16.80 -29.77 -1.28
N THR A 153 15.69 -29.91 -0.54
CA THR A 153 15.66 -30.68 0.71
C THR A 153 16.03 -32.16 0.54
N TRP A 154 15.67 -32.74 -0.61
CA TRP A 154 16.07 -34.10 -0.97
C TRP A 154 17.55 -34.21 -1.31
N THR A 155 18.09 -33.28 -2.10
CA THR A 155 19.53 -33.21 -2.38
C THR A 155 20.34 -33.13 -1.07
N ILE A 156 19.91 -32.27 -0.14
CA ILE A 156 20.52 -32.14 1.19
C ILE A 156 20.47 -33.46 1.95
N LYS A 157 19.29 -34.09 2.00
CA LYS A 157 19.07 -35.34 2.73
C LYS A 157 19.92 -36.49 2.18
N LEU A 158 19.87 -36.71 0.87
CA LEU A 158 20.53 -37.84 0.20
C LEU A 158 22.06 -37.75 0.28
N ASN A 159 22.59 -36.52 0.31
CA ASN A 159 24.02 -36.27 0.38
C ASN A 159 24.49 -35.83 1.76
N LEU A 160 23.69 -36.03 2.81
CA LEU A 160 24.06 -35.73 4.20
C LEU A 160 24.60 -34.30 4.42
N ALA A 161 24.07 -33.32 3.67
CA ALA A 161 24.48 -31.92 3.71
C ALA A 161 25.98 -31.65 3.46
N VAL A 162 26.68 -32.52 2.72
CA VAL A 162 28.10 -32.31 2.36
C VAL A 162 28.28 -31.15 1.38
N SER A 163 29.43 -30.48 1.45
CA SER A 163 29.69 -29.24 0.69
C SER A 163 29.82 -29.50 -0.81
N GLU A 164 30.35 -30.66 -1.19
CA GLU A 164 30.48 -31.12 -2.58
C GLU A 164 29.11 -31.24 -3.25
N ALA A 165 28.08 -31.65 -2.50
CA ALA A 165 26.72 -31.74 -3.03
C ALA A 165 26.11 -30.37 -3.29
N LEU A 166 26.43 -29.35 -2.48
CA LEU A 166 26.03 -27.97 -2.73
C LEU A 166 26.69 -27.43 -4.01
N LEU A 167 27.98 -27.69 -4.20
CA LEU A 167 28.69 -27.30 -5.42
C LEU A 167 28.11 -28.00 -6.66
N SER A 168 27.82 -29.28 -6.56
CA SER A 168 27.16 -30.07 -7.62
C SER A 168 25.76 -29.54 -7.94
N TYR A 169 24.96 -29.24 -6.91
CA TYR A 169 23.64 -28.64 -7.05
C TYR A 169 23.70 -27.29 -7.79
N LYS A 170 24.63 -26.41 -7.39
CA LYS A 170 24.85 -25.13 -8.06
C LYS A 170 25.24 -25.32 -9.53
N ALA A 171 26.19 -26.20 -9.80
CA ALA A 171 26.63 -26.50 -11.17
C ALA A 171 25.50 -27.06 -12.04
N ASN A 172 24.65 -27.93 -11.48
CA ASN A 172 23.50 -28.48 -12.19
C ASN A 172 22.43 -27.41 -12.45
N LEU A 173 22.16 -26.51 -11.49
CA LEU A 173 21.29 -25.36 -11.75
C LEU A 173 21.84 -24.47 -12.86
N THR A 174 23.15 -24.20 -12.89
CA THR A 174 23.76 -23.39 -13.95
C THR A 174 23.54 -24.01 -15.32
N LYS A 175 23.63 -25.34 -15.45
CA LYS A 175 23.32 -26.05 -16.70
C LYS A 175 21.85 -25.94 -17.09
N MET A 176 20.95 -25.76 -16.13
CA MET A 176 19.51 -25.67 -16.37
C MET A 176 19.04 -24.27 -16.79
N VAL A 177 19.82 -23.21 -16.54
CA VAL A 177 19.46 -21.81 -16.89
C VAL A 177 18.97 -21.67 -18.34
N PRO A 178 19.66 -22.20 -19.37
CA PRO A 178 19.19 -22.05 -20.75
C PRO A 178 17.85 -22.75 -21.04
N TYR A 179 17.52 -23.82 -20.30
CA TYR A 179 16.22 -24.48 -20.41
C TYR A 179 15.13 -23.64 -19.73
N PHE A 180 15.44 -23.06 -18.57
CA PHE A 180 14.53 -22.23 -17.82
C PHE A 180 14.15 -20.97 -18.61
N GLU A 181 15.14 -20.30 -19.23
CA GLU A 181 14.91 -19.14 -20.10
C GLU A 181 13.99 -19.47 -21.27
N LYS A 182 14.27 -20.55 -22.01
CA LYS A 182 13.43 -20.99 -23.14
C LYS A 182 12.00 -21.34 -22.73
N VAL A 183 11.83 -21.95 -21.55
CA VAL A 183 10.49 -22.23 -21.01
C VAL A 183 9.81 -20.93 -20.58
N ALA A 184 10.55 -19.99 -19.98
CA ALA A 184 10.05 -18.70 -19.52
C ALA A 184 9.55 -17.80 -20.66
N GLU A 185 10.05 -17.99 -21.89
CA GLU A 185 9.53 -17.32 -23.10
C GLU A 185 8.08 -17.72 -23.41
N LYS A 186 7.66 -18.94 -23.06
CA LYS A 186 6.34 -19.50 -23.39
C LYS A 186 5.40 -19.61 -22.18
N SER A 187 5.95 -19.74 -20.99
CA SER A 187 5.24 -20.05 -19.75
C SER A 187 5.72 -19.15 -18.61
N LYS A 188 4.83 -18.75 -17.70
CA LYS A 188 5.26 -18.07 -16.47
C LYS A 188 6.05 -19.05 -15.60
N MET A 189 7.37 -18.87 -15.54
CA MET A 189 8.24 -19.73 -14.74
C MET A 189 8.56 -19.08 -13.38
N VAL A 190 8.35 -19.85 -12.30
CA VAL A 190 8.58 -19.43 -10.93
C VAL A 190 9.53 -20.41 -10.25
N TRP A 191 10.64 -19.90 -9.70
CA TRP A 191 11.51 -20.65 -8.81
C TRP A 191 11.14 -20.39 -7.35
N MET A 192 10.73 -21.41 -6.61
CA MET A 192 10.32 -21.27 -5.21
C MET A 192 11.51 -21.48 -4.27
N MET A 193 11.83 -20.44 -3.49
CA MET A 193 12.85 -20.51 -2.45
C MET A 193 12.42 -21.46 -1.33
N GLN A 194 13.39 -22.18 -0.79
CA GLN A 194 13.14 -23.20 0.23
C GLN A 194 12.87 -22.52 1.57
N ALA A 195 11.66 -22.71 2.10
CA ALA A 195 11.29 -22.22 3.41
C ALA A 195 12.15 -22.86 4.53
N PRO A 196 12.32 -22.19 5.68
CA PRO A 196 13.02 -22.78 6.81
C PRO A 196 12.32 -24.04 7.34
N VAL A 197 13.04 -24.81 8.14
CA VAL A 197 12.60 -26.01 8.84
C VAL A 197 12.64 -25.80 10.35
N THR A 198 11.79 -26.52 11.07
CA THR A 198 11.86 -26.56 12.54
C THR A 198 12.80 -27.69 12.95
N GLU A 199 14.09 -27.39 13.06
CA GLU A 199 15.17 -28.37 13.25
C GLU A 199 14.90 -29.35 14.41
N GLY A 200 14.44 -28.85 15.56
CA GLY A 200 14.14 -29.67 16.74
C GLY A 200 12.93 -30.61 16.61
N LYS A 201 12.18 -30.54 15.50
CA LYS A 201 11.04 -31.42 15.20
C LYS A 201 11.33 -32.43 14.10
N LEU A 202 12.48 -32.31 13.43
CA LEU A 202 12.88 -33.23 12.37
C LEU A 202 13.14 -34.64 12.91
N TYR A 203 12.68 -35.64 12.16
CA TYR A 203 13.09 -37.02 12.38
C TYR A 203 14.62 -37.17 12.25
N GLU A 204 15.20 -38.15 12.95
CA GLU A 204 16.65 -38.43 12.93
C GLU A 204 17.21 -38.52 11.50
N SER A 205 16.51 -39.23 10.61
CA SER A 205 16.85 -39.35 9.18
C SER A 205 16.84 -38.04 8.37
N ARG A 206 16.50 -36.91 8.98
CA ARG A 206 16.40 -35.58 8.36
C ARG A 206 17.16 -34.49 9.12
N GLN A 207 17.84 -34.81 10.22
CA GLN A 207 18.53 -33.82 11.06
C GLN A 207 19.67 -33.09 10.34
N MET A 208 20.19 -33.63 9.23
CA MET A 208 21.15 -32.93 8.38
C MET A 208 20.57 -31.69 7.69
N ILE A 209 19.24 -31.60 7.54
CA ILE A 209 18.55 -30.45 6.95
C ILE A 209 18.46 -29.35 8.02
N THR A 210 19.50 -28.54 8.15
CA THR A 210 19.49 -27.36 9.03
C THR A 210 19.11 -26.10 8.25
N ASN A 211 18.62 -25.07 8.93
CA ASN A 211 18.29 -23.79 8.30
C ASN A 211 19.53 -23.13 7.69
N LYS A 212 20.71 -23.32 8.28
CA LYS A 212 21.98 -22.87 7.70
C LYS A 212 22.22 -23.52 6.33
N VAL A 213 22.02 -24.84 6.23
CA VAL A 213 22.21 -25.56 4.97
C VAL A 213 21.14 -25.18 3.95
N VAL A 214 19.87 -25.09 4.36
CA VAL A 214 18.77 -24.62 3.49
C VAL A 214 19.08 -23.23 2.92
N MET A 215 19.58 -22.32 3.76
CA MET A 215 19.99 -20.97 3.35
C MET A 215 21.13 -21.02 2.32
N SER A 216 22.17 -21.84 2.51
CA SER A 216 23.24 -21.98 1.52
C SER A 216 22.77 -22.52 0.17
N TYR A 217 21.76 -23.39 0.14
CA TYR A 217 21.14 -23.86 -1.11
C TYR A 217 20.27 -22.79 -1.77
N ASN A 218 19.57 -21.98 -0.97
CA ASN A 218 18.83 -20.80 -1.45
C ASN A 218 19.78 -19.76 -2.05
N GLU A 219 20.86 -19.42 -1.36
CA GLU A 219 21.90 -18.49 -1.84
C GLU A 219 22.52 -19.00 -3.16
N ALA A 220 22.82 -20.30 -3.25
CA ALA A 220 23.33 -20.88 -4.49
C ALA A 220 22.32 -20.84 -5.64
N ALA A 221 21.03 -21.02 -5.36
CA ALA A 221 19.98 -20.89 -6.37
C ALA A 221 19.81 -19.42 -6.80
N GLU A 222 19.77 -18.49 -5.86
CA GLU A 222 19.69 -17.06 -6.12
C GLU A 222 20.87 -16.57 -6.97
N GLU A 223 22.10 -16.93 -6.60
CA GLU A 223 23.31 -16.54 -7.36
C GLU A 223 23.27 -16.99 -8.83
N VAL A 224 22.66 -18.14 -9.11
CA VAL A 224 22.58 -18.70 -10.46
C VAL A 224 21.38 -18.17 -11.24
N LEU A 225 20.25 -17.93 -10.55
CA LEU A 225 18.95 -17.72 -11.19
C LEU A 225 18.50 -16.26 -11.21
N HIS A 226 19.08 -15.39 -10.38
CA HIS A 226 18.60 -14.01 -10.17
C HIS A 226 18.53 -13.20 -11.48
N ASP A 227 19.54 -13.34 -12.32
CA ASP A 227 19.66 -12.58 -13.57
C ASP A 227 19.09 -13.32 -14.80
N ALA A 228 18.50 -14.51 -14.62
CA ALA A 228 17.97 -15.30 -15.72
C ALA A 228 16.69 -14.64 -16.29
N PRO A 229 16.69 -14.23 -17.58
CA PRO A 229 15.55 -13.52 -18.17
C PRO A 229 14.25 -14.33 -18.11
N GLY A 230 13.16 -13.67 -17.71
CA GLY A 230 11.82 -14.26 -17.67
C GLY A 230 11.56 -15.17 -16.46
N LEU A 231 12.59 -15.55 -15.71
CA LEU A 231 12.46 -16.34 -14.49
C LEU A 231 12.05 -15.46 -13.30
N ASN A 232 11.06 -15.91 -12.52
CA ASN A 232 10.61 -15.19 -11.34
C ASN A 232 11.03 -15.96 -10.09
N ILE A 233 11.91 -15.38 -9.27
CA ILE A 233 12.28 -15.98 -7.99
C ILE A 233 11.26 -15.57 -6.92
N TRP A 234 10.75 -16.55 -6.19
CA TRP A 234 9.75 -16.35 -5.15
C TRP A 234 10.35 -16.51 -3.75
N TYR A 235 10.68 -15.37 -3.13
CA TYR A 235 11.26 -15.25 -1.80
C TYR A 235 10.20 -15.14 -0.69
N SER A 236 9.09 -14.44 -0.95
CA SER A 236 8.07 -14.12 0.06
C SER A 236 7.40 -15.36 0.64
N GLY A 237 7.32 -16.47 -0.11
CA GLY A 237 6.85 -17.77 0.40
C GLY A 237 7.76 -18.32 1.51
N SER A 238 9.08 -18.19 1.38
CA SER A 238 10.03 -18.59 2.42
C SER A 238 9.92 -17.69 3.66
N LYS A 239 9.90 -16.37 3.46
CA LYS A 239 9.76 -15.37 4.53
C LYS A 239 8.45 -15.51 5.30
N LEU A 240 7.37 -15.86 4.61
CA LEU A 240 6.09 -16.16 5.22
C LEU A 240 6.23 -17.32 6.19
N VAL A 241 6.80 -18.44 5.76
CA VAL A 241 6.98 -19.59 6.67
C VAL A 241 7.94 -19.27 7.82
N GLU A 242 8.98 -18.48 7.58
CA GLU A 242 9.93 -18.03 8.61
C GLU A 242 9.26 -17.23 9.73
N GLN A 243 8.36 -16.31 9.37
CA GLN A 243 7.67 -15.44 10.34
C GLN A 243 6.40 -16.07 10.92
N TYR A 244 6.02 -17.29 10.51
CA TYR A 244 4.77 -17.90 10.92
C TYR A 244 4.77 -18.24 12.42
N PHE A 245 3.79 -17.67 13.14
CA PHE A 245 3.60 -17.89 14.58
C PHE A 245 2.24 -18.53 14.93
N GLY A 246 1.51 -18.99 13.91
CA GLY A 246 0.20 -19.62 14.09
C GLY A 246 0.28 -21.06 14.62
N PRO A 247 -0.87 -21.70 14.87
CA PRO A 247 -0.90 -23.09 15.29
C PRO A 247 -0.32 -24.02 14.22
N VAL A 248 0.29 -25.12 14.67
CA VAL A 248 0.81 -26.21 13.83
C VAL A 248 0.01 -27.49 14.11
N GLU A 249 -0.06 -28.38 13.13
CA GLU A 249 -0.79 -29.64 13.24
C GLU A 249 -0.18 -30.59 14.28
N GLU A 250 -1.00 -31.46 14.83
CA GLU A 250 -0.51 -32.59 15.63
C GLU A 250 0.38 -33.50 14.76
N GLY A 251 1.53 -33.92 15.30
CA GLY A 251 2.50 -34.73 14.54
C GLY A 251 3.31 -33.95 13.51
N PHE A 252 3.34 -32.61 13.60
CA PHE A 252 4.20 -31.75 12.78
C PHE A 252 5.66 -32.22 12.77
N ASP A 253 6.19 -32.51 11.58
CA ASP A 253 7.48 -33.18 11.39
C ASP A 253 8.68 -32.24 11.20
N GLY A 254 8.45 -30.93 11.31
CA GLY A 254 9.46 -29.88 11.17
C GLY A 254 9.94 -29.60 9.75
N LEU A 255 9.65 -30.47 8.77
CA LEU A 255 10.06 -30.28 7.37
C LEU A 255 8.94 -29.63 6.55
N HIS A 256 7.73 -30.18 6.70
CA HIS A 256 6.57 -29.76 5.95
C HIS A 256 6.06 -28.40 6.43
N VAL A 257 5.48 -27.62 5.52
CA VAL A 257 4.91 -26.31 5.83
C VAL A 257 3.57 -26.49 6.55
N PRO A 258 3.28 -25.75 7.66
CA PRO A 258 1.98 -25.78 8.31
C PRO A 258 0.84 -25.42 7.33
N SER A 259 -0.34 -26.03 7.46
CA SER A 259 -1.42 -25.90 6.47
C SER A 259 -1.90 -24.47 6.30
N ASN A 260 -2.00 -23.69 7.38
CA ASN A 260 -2.40 -22.28 7.29
C ASN A 260 -1.35 -21.45 6.55
N ALA A 261 -0.06 -21.66 6.84
CA ALA A 261 1.03 -21.00 6.11
C ALA A 261 1.03 -21.40 4.63
N ASN A 262 0.73 -22.67 4.32
CA ASN A 262 0.62 -23.17 2.95
C ASN A 262 -0.60 -22.57 2.21
N LEU A 263 -1.72 -22.35 2.90
CA LEU A 263 -2.88 -21.64 2.35
C LEU A 263 -2.52 -20.18 2.02
N GLU A 264 -1.87 -19.46 2.92
CA GLU A 264 -1.42 -18.08 2.67
C GLU A 264 -0.38 -18.02 1.55
N THR A 265 0.53 -18.99 1.48
CA THR A 265 1.48 -19.14 0.36
C THR A 265 0.75 -19.35 -0.97
N SER A 266 -0.33 -20.12 -0.97
CA SER A 266 -1.19 -20.31 -2.15
C SER A 266 -1.90 -19.01 -2.55
N GLN A 267 -2.32 -18.19 -1.57
CA GLN A 267 -2.92 -16.87 -1.83
C GLN A 267 -1.93 -15.94 -2.54
N ILE A 268 -0.65 -15.91 -2.14
CA ILE A 268 0.38 -15.10 -2.82
C ILE A 268 0.47 -15.48 -4.30
N LEU A 269 0.56 -16.78 -4.61
CA LEU A 269 0.70 -17.25 -5.98
C LEU A 269 -0.53 -16.92 -6.83
N LEU A 270 -1.73 -17.12 -6.28
CA LEU A 270 -2.97 -16.74 -6.96
C LEU A 270 -3.08 -15.23 -7.17
N ASN A 271 -2.64 -14.41 -6.21
CA ASN A 271 -2.58 -12.95 -6.41
C ASN A 271 -1.61 -12.58 -7.53
N TRP A 272 -0.47 -13.23 -7.61
CA TRP A 272 0.53 -12.98 -8.65
C TRP A 272 0.01 -13.31 -10.06
N PHE A 273 -0.80 -14.36 -10.18
CA PHE A 273 -1.31 -14.83 -11.48
C PHE A 273 -2.68 -14.26 -11.86
N CYS A 274 -3.63 -14.27 -10.93
CA CYS A 274 -5.04 -14.02 -11.20
C CYS A 274 -5.43 -12.55 -11.13
N ASN A 275 -4.73 -11.70 -10.36
CA ASN A 275 -5.17 -10.32 -10.13
C ASN A 275 -5.27 -9.49 -11.41
N ARG A 276 -4.39 -9.75 -12.39
CA ARG A 276 -4.42 -9.07 -13.70
C ARG A 276 -5.68 -9.41 -14.50
N HIS A 277 -6.20 -10.62 -14.32
CA HIS A 277 -7.35 -11.16 -15.05
C HIS A 277 -8.67 -10.81 -14.35
N VAL A 278 -8.76 -11.09 -13.05
CA VAL A 278 -9.99 -10.90 -12.25
C VAL A 278 -10.22 -9.43 -11.90
N LYS A 279 -9.13 -8.67 -11.67
CA LYS A 279 -9.15 -7.29 -11.19
C LYS A 279 -10.08 -7.04 -9.98
N PRO A 280 -9.88 -7.75 -8.85
CA PRO A 280 -10.65 -7.50 -7.62
C PRO A 280 -10.53 -6.03 -7.18
N ARG A 281 -11.58 -5.48 -6.56
CA ARG A 281 -11.63 -4.05 -6.18
C ARG A 281 -10.82 -3.72 -4.94
N ASP A 282 -10.55 -4.72 -4.11
CA ASP A 282 -9.88 -4.65 -2.82
C ASP A 282 -8.36 -4.89 -2.92
N THR A 283 -7.83 -5.23 -4.09
CA THR A 283 -6.40 -5.47 -4.30
C THR A 283 -5.67 -4.31 -4.97
N SER A 284 -4.37 -4.23 -4.69
CA SER A 284 -3.42 -3.43 -5.44
C SER A 284 -2.20 -4.19 -5.92
N CYS A 285 -2.07 -5.48 -5.58
CA CYS A 285 -0.99 -6.32 -6.07
C CYS A 285 -1.32 -6.81 -7.48
N CYS A 286 -0.37 -6.76 -8.42
CA CYS A 286 -0.48 -7.43 -9.71
C CYS A 286 -1.72 -7.13 -10.57
N THR A 287 -2.31 -5.94 -10.42
CA THR A 287 -3.49 -5.55 -11.20
C THR A 287 -3.17 -5.16 -12.65
N GLY A 288 -1.88 -5.06 -13.01
CA GLY A 288 -1.42 -4.45 -14.26
C GLY A 288 -1.65 -2.94 -14.25
N ASP A 289 -1.82 -2.35 -15.43
CA ASP A 289 -2.10 -0.92 -15.56
C ASP A 289 -3.45 -0.57 -14.94
N ARG A 290 -3.44 0.44 -14.06
CA ARG A 290 -4.67 1.01 -13.50
C ARG A 290 -5.55 1.56 -14.63
N PRO A 291 -6.88 1.44 -14.53
CA PRO A 291 -7.78 1.94 -15.55
C PRO A 291 -7.57 3.46 -15.73
N SER A 292 -7.55 3.91 -16.98
CA SER A 292 -7.48 5.31 -17.32
C SER A 292 -8.62 6.09 -16.66
N PRO A 293 -8.40 7.36 -16.27
CA PRO A 293 -9.45 8.15 -15.65
C PRO A 293 -10.71 8.19 -16.52
N ASN A 294 -11.87 8.04 -15.90
CA ASN A 294 -13.15 8.07 -16.61
C ASN A 294 -13.51 9.50 -17.06
N ILE A 295 -14.52 9.64 -17.91
CA ILE A 295 -14.94 10.94 -18.44
C ILE A 295 -15.27 11.94 -17.32
N ILE A 296 -15.88 11.48 -16.23
CA ILE A 296 -16.21 12.34 -15.07
C ILE A 296 -14.93 12.87 -14.42
N GLN A 297 -13.94 12.01 -14.19
CA GLN A 297 -12.64 12.38 -13.62
C GLN A 297 -11.90 13.34 -14.55
N ILE A 298 -11.86 13.08 -15.85
CA ILE A 298 -11.25 13.97 -16.85
C ILE A 298 -11.94 15.34 -16.83
N SER A 299 -13.27 15.37 -16.87
CA SER A 299 -14.04 16.63 -16.79
C SER A 299 -13.77 17.40 -15.50
N CYS A 300 -13.65 16.71 -14.36
CA CYS A 300 -13.25 17.33 -13.10
C CYS A 300 -11.83 17.92 -13.16
N PHE A 301 -10.87 17.20 -13.74
CA PHE A 301 -9.50 17.71 -13.91
C PHE A 301 -9.48 18.95 -14.80
N VAL A 302 -10.18 18.94 -15.93
CA VAL A 302 -10.29 20.09 -16.82
C VAL A 302 -10.91 21.28 -16.10
N PHE A 303 -11.99 21.08 -15.35
CA PHE A 303 -12.62 22.12 -14.54
C PHE A 303 -11.62 22.75 -13.54
N PHE A 304 -10.88 21.93 -12.79
CA PHE A 304 -9.92 22.46 -11.81
C PHE A 304 -8.72 23.16 -12.47
N VAL A 305 -8.29 22.72 -13.65
CA VAL A 305 -7.27 23.42 -14.44
C VAL A 305 -7.79 24.80 -14.87
N LEU A 306 -9.06 24.91 -15.31
CA LEU A 306 -9.66 26.20 -15.65
C LEU A 306 -9.75 27.12 -14.43
N CYS A 307 -10.08 26.60 -13.23
CA CYS A 307 -10.05 27.38 -11.99
C CYS A 307 -8.65 27.90 -11.64
N LEU A 308 -7.60 27.10 -11.87
CA LEU A 308 -6.22 27.52 -11.69
C LEU A 308 -5.86 28.66 -12.65
N LEU A 309 -6.22 28.52 -13.93
CA LEU A 309 -6.00 29.56 -14.94
C LEU A 309 -6.75 30.85 -14.61
N ALA A 310 -8.01 30.76 -14.16
CA ALA A 310 -8.78 31.90 -13.70
C ALA A 310 -8.12 32.60 -12.49
N THR A 311 -7.59 31.82 -11.54
CA THR A 311 -6.84 32.36 -10.39
C THR A 311 -5.60 33.12 -10.81
N LEU A 312 -4.82 32.57 -11.75
CA LEU A 312 -3.65 33.25 -12.30
C LEU A 312 -4.04 34.54 -13.03
N TYR A 313 -5.13 34.52 -13.79
CA TYR A 313 -5.67 35.70 -14.46
C TYR A 313 -6.07 36.79 -13.47
N PHE A 314 -6.94 36.49 -12.50
CA PHE A 314 -7.39 37.46 -11.51
C PHE A 314 -6.24 37.96 -10.62
N TYR A 315 -5.28 37.10 -10.28
CA TYR A 315 -4.09 37.49 -9.53
C TYR A 315 -3.27 38.54 -10.29
N ASN A 316 -3.04 38.31 -11.59
CA ASN A 316 -2.33 39.25 -12.44
C ASN A 316 -3.12 40.55 -12.65
N ALA A 317 -4.44 40.47 -12.81
CA ALA A 317 -5.32 41.65 -12.96
C ALA A 317 -5.29 42.53 -11.69
N VAL A 318 -5.43 41.94 -10.50
CA VAL A 318 -5.33 42.65 -9.21
C VAL A 318 -3.94 43.25 -9.04
N ARG A 319 -2.88 42.49 -9.35
CA ARG A 319 -1.50 42.98 -9.25
C ARG A 319 -1.24 44.18 -10.16
N GLN A 320 -1.68 44.12 -11.42
CA GLN A 320 -1.54 45.23 -12.37
C GLN A 320 -2.30 46.47 -11.88
N ARG A 321 -3.55 46.31 -11.43
CA ARG A 321 -4.36 47.42 -10.92
C ARG A 321 -3.76 48.06 -9.67
N LYS A 322 -3.21 47.27 -8.74
CA LYS A 322 -2.50 47.78 -7.56
C LYS A 322 -1.23 48.56 -7.92
N MET A 323 -0.48 48.10 -8.93
CA MET A 323 0.69 48.84 -9.42
C MET A 323 0.30 50.18 -10.06
N VAL A 324 -0.74 50.21 -10.90
CA VAL A 324 -1.25 51.46 -11.52
C VAL A 324 -1.80 52.43 -10.46
N SER A 325 -2.41 51.93 -9.38
CA SER A 325 -2.85 52.76 -8.26
C SER A 325 -1.68 53.37 -7.49
N LEU A 326 -0.62 52.58 -7.22
CA LEU A 326 0.60 53.08 -6.58
C LEU A 326 1.31 54.15 -7.42
N ASP A 327 1.46 53.94 -8.72
CA ASP A 327 2.17 54.85 -9.63
C ASP A 327 1.48 56.21 -9.73
N ASN A 328 0.14 56.22 -9.79
CA ASN A 328 -0.66 57.45 -9.74
C ASN A 328 -0.57 58.18 -8.40
N SER A 329 -0.30 57.47 -7.30
CA SER A 329 -0.14 58.07 -5.97
C SER A 329 1.26 58.65 -5.74
N THR A 330 2.29 58.14 -6.44
CA THR A 330 3.66 58.67 -6.41
C THR A 330 3.95 59.74 -7.47
N GLY A 331 3.17 59.79 -8.56
CA GLY A 331 3.28 60.80 -9.61
C GLY A 331 2.72 62.19 -9.28
N GLY A 332 2.14 62.38 -8.08
CA GLY A 332 1.53 63.64 -7.63
C GLY A 332 2.46 64.61 -6.89
N GLU A 333 3.74 64.28 -6.69
CA GLU A 333 4.67 65.12 -5.93
C GLU A 333 5.73 65.76 -6.85
N SER A 334 5.29 66.63 -7.77
CA SER A 334 6.20 67.55 -8.47
C SER A 334 6.50 68.75 -7.58
N LYS A 335 7.71 68.81 -7.01
CA LYS A 335 8.26 70.04 -6.41
C LYS A 335 8.55 71.06 -7.52
N GLU A 336 7.77 72.14 -7.57
CA GLU A 336 8.19 73.35 -8.31
C GLU A 336 9.03 74.28 -7.42
N PRO A 337 10.14 74.85 -7.92
CA PRO A 337 10.90 75.86 -7.20
C PRO A 337 10.33 77.26 -7.46
N ASN A 338 9.98 77.96 -6.37
CA ASN A 338 9.88 79.42 -6.25
C ASN A 338 9.03 80.20 -7.28
N GLY A 339 7.77 80.49 -6.93
CA GLY A 339 6.95 81.50 -7.59
C GLY A 339 5.78 81.96 -6.72
N ILE A 340 5.53 83.27 -6.70
CA ILE A 340 4.59 84.06 -5.88
C ILE A 340 3.12 83.55 -5.98
N PRO A 341 2.30 83.61 -4.91
CA PRO A 341 0.94 83.07 -4.94
C PRO A 341 0.02 83.94 -5.81
N ILE A 342 -0.48 83.37 -6.90
CA ILE A 342 -1.64 83.89 -7.63
C ILE A 342 -2.83 83.01 -7.26
N GLU A 343 -3.81 83.61 -6.60
CA GLU A 343 -5.10 82.99 -6.30
C GLU A 343 -5.87 82.80 -7.61
N VAL A 344 -5.65 81.65 -8.26
CA VAL A 344 -6.52 81.19 -9.33
C VAL A 344 -7.61 80.35 -8.66
N VAL A 345 -8.79 80.95 -8.55
CA VAL A 345 -10.04 80.22 -8.30
C VAL A 345 -10.29 79.32 -9.51
N VAL A 346 -9.69 78.13 -9.52
CA VAL A 346 -10.13 77.04 -10.37
C VAL A 346 -11.29 76.38 -9.65
N GLN A 347 -12.49 76.69 -10.13
CA GLN A 347 -13.71 75.96 -9.82
C GLN A 347 -13.41 74.46 -9.83
N ALA A 348 -13.62 73.80 -8.69
CA ALA A 348 -13.63 72.35 -8.61
C ALA A 348 -14.74 71.84 -9.52
N THR A 349 -14.43 71.51 -10.77
CA THR A 349 -15.24 70.53 -11.51
C THR A 349 -15.12 69.23 -10.74
N GLN A 350 -16.21 68.89 -10.05
CA GLN A 350 -16.44 67.59 -9.44
C GLN A 350 -15.94 66.48 -10.37
N LYS A 351 -14.81 65.85 -10.03
CA LYS A 351 -14.52 64.46 -10.40
C LYS A 351 -15.31 63.56 -9.44
N GLU A 352 -16.62 63.73 -9.40
CA GLU A 352 -17.53 62.73 -8.83
C GLU A 352 -17.62 61.60 -9.86
N GLY A 353 -16.92 60.49 -9.59
CA GLY A 353 -17.13 59.24 -10.34
C GLY A 353 -15.89 58.37 -10.61
N SER A 354 -14.66 58.91 -10.61
CA SER A 354 -13.49 58.11 -11.02
C SER A 354 -12.84 57.29 -9.88
N GLY A 355 -13.06 57.65 -8.62
CA GLY A 355 -12.47 56.94 -7.47
C GLY A 355 -13.29 55.71 -7.09
N THR A 356 -14.60 55.90 -6.90
CA THR A 356 -15.57 54.87 -6.53
C THR A 356 -15.65 53.71 -7.53
N ASP A 357 -15.66 54.01 -8.83
CA ASP A 357 -15.77 52.99 -9.89
C ASP A 357 -14.48 52.13 -10.03
N LYS A 358 -13.32 52.70 -9.66
CA LYS A 358 -12.04 51.96 -9.62
C LYS A 358 -11.93 51.07 -8.39
N ASP A 359 -12.43 51.52 -7.26
CA ASP A 359 -12.42 50.77 -6.01
C ASP A 359 -13.42 49.61 -6.05
N GLU A 360 -14.62 49.82 -6.63
CA GLU A 360 -15.64 48.78 -6.84
C GLU A 360 -15.14 47.66 -7.77
N LEU A 361 -14.48 48.02 -8.89
CA LEU A 361 -13.88 47.05 -9.79
C LEU A 361 -12.73 46.26 -9.13
N LEU A 362 -11.93 46.90 -8.27
CA LEU A 362 -10.87 46.22 -7.53
C LEU A 362 -11.46 45.21 -6.54
N GLU A 363 -12.52 45.58 -5.84
CA GLU A 363 -13.24 44.71 -4.91
C GLU A 363 -13.84 43.49 -5.62
N GLU A 364 -14.44 43.68 -6.80
CA GLU A 364 -14.96 42.59 -7.62
C GLU A 364 -13.85 41.63 -8.09
N LEU A 365 -12.71 42.16 -8.51
CA LEU A 365 -11.54 41.36 -8.90
C LEU A 365 -10.96 40.59 -7.71
N GLU A 366 -10.91 41.20 -6.52
CA GLU A 366 -10.44 40.54 -5.29
C GLU A 366 -11.42 39.45 -4.82
N TYR A 367 -12.72 39.69 -4.94
CA TYR A 367 -13.74 38.68 -4.68
C TYR A 367 -13.59 37.47 -5.61
N ASN A 368 -13.51 37.72 -6.92
CA ASN A 368 -13.34 36.67 -7.92
C ASN A 368 -12.02 35.90 -7.74
N LEU A 369 -10.93 36.59 -7.39
CA LEU A 369 -9.66 35.98 -7.03
C LEU A 369 -9.80 35.05 -5.82
N ASN A 370 -10.51 35.48 -4.77
CA ASN A 370 -10.73 34.66 -3.59
C ASN A 370 -11.54 33.40 -3.92
N VAL A 371 -12.64 33.53 -4.68
CA VAL A 371 -13.47 32.40 -5.10
C VAL A 371 -12.66 31.41 -5.95
N SER A 372 -11.96 31.89 -6.99
CA SER A 372 -11.16 31.03 -7.86
C SER A 372 -10.01 30.36 -7.10
N TRP A 373 -9.40 31.05 -6.14
CA TRP A 373 -8.35 30.51 -5.29
C TRP A 373 -8.84 29.39 -4.38
N HIS A 374 -10.04 29.54 -3.79
CA HIS A 374 -10.65 28.47 -2.99
C HIS A 374 -10.98 27.24 -3.84
N LEU A 375 -11.49 27.42 -5.06
CA LEU A 375 -11.74 26.32 -6.00
C LEU A 375 -10.44 25.64 -6.44
N THR A 376 -9.38 26.41 -6.69
CA THR A 376 -8.05 25.88 -7.02
C THR A 376 -7.47 25.04 -5.88
N LYS A 377 -7.55 25.54 -4.64
CA LYS A 377 -7.14 24.79 -3.45
C LYS A 377 -7.88 23.47 -3.34
N PHE A 378 -9.20 23.48 -3.54
CA PHE A 378 -9.99 22.25 -3.54
C PHE A 378 -9.55 21.29 -4.66
N GLY A 379 -9.32 21.79 -5.87
CA GLY A 379 -8.79 21.00 -6.99
C GLY A 379 -7.43 20.35 -6.71
N LEU A 380 -6.53 21.06 -6.03
CA LEU A 380 -5.23 20.51 -5.61
C LEU A 380 -5.40 19.37 -4.60
N ILE A 381 -6.31 19.53 -3.61
CA ILE A 381 -6.62 18.47 -2.63
C ILE A 381 -7.23 17.26 -3.33
N MET A 382 -8.16 17.47 -4.26
CA MET A 382 -8.78 16.38 -5.02
C MET A 382 -7.77 15.65 -5.91
N THR A 383 -6.84 16.39 -6.52
CA THR A 383 -5.74 15.81 -7.29
C THR A 383 -4.83 14.97 -6.40
N TYR A 384 -4.50 15.46 -5.21
CA TYR A 384 -3.73 14.70 -4.22
C TYR A 384 -4.43 13.39 -3.83
N PHE A 385 -5.74 13.42 -3.54
CA PHE A 385 -6.50 12.20 -3.26
C PHE A 385 -6.56 11.24 -4.44
N TYR A 386 -6.70 11.75 -5.66
CA TYR A 386 -6.64 10.92 -6.85
C TYR A 386 -5.29 10.20 -6.96
N ILE A 387 -4.18 10.92 -6.72
CA ILE A 387 -2.85 10.32 -6.70
C ILE A 387 -2.75 9.25 -5.61
N CYS A 388 -3.16 9.54 -4.37
CA CYS A 388 -3.08 8.58 -3.27
C CYS A 388 -3.94 7.32 -3.47
N ASP A 389 -5.15 7.45 -4.01
CA ASP A 389 -6.11 6.35 -4.08
C ASP A 389 -6.05 5.59 -5.41
N ARG A 390 -5.99 6.33 -6.53
CA ARG A 390 -6.16 5.77 -7.88
C ARG A 390 -4.86 5.47 -8.61
N THR A 391 -3.74 6.01 -8.15
CA THR A 391 -2.43 5.64 -8.69
C THR A 391 -1.73 4.64 -7.76
N ASP A 392 -0.65 4.06 -8.25
CA ASP A 392 0.23 3.19 -7.45
C ASP A 392 1.51 3.92 -7.04
N LEU A 393 1.46 5.26 -7.00
CA LEU A 393 2.58 6.08 -6.56
C LEU A 393 2.96 5.78 -5.10
N PHE A 394 1.94 5.57 -4.26
CA PHE A 394 2.12 5.31 -2.85
C PHE A 394 1.93 3.83 -2.53
N PRO A 395 2.77 3.25 -1.66
CA PRO A 395 2.57 1.90 -1.13
C PRO A 395 1.20 1.76 -0.48
N LYS A 396 0.53 0.63 -0.74
CA LYS A 396 -0.80 0.33 -0.19
C LYS A 396 -0.71 -0.84 0.77
N ALA A 397 -1.31 -0.69 1.94
CA ALA A 397 -1.32 -1.71 2.98
C ALA A 397 -2.71 -1.82 3.61
N ASN A 398 -3.07 -3.05 4.02
CA ASN A 398 -4.31 -3.26 4.76
C ASN A 398 -4.27 -2.61 6.14
N LYS A 399 -5.40 -2.05 6.54
CA LYS A 399 -5.59 -1.53 7.90
C LYS A 399 -5.57 -2.69 8.89
N HIS A 400 -4.59 -2.66 9.78
CA HIS A 400 -4.45 -3.58 10.90
C HIS A 400 -4.34 -2.80 12.21
N PHE A 401 -4.94 -3.35 13.26
CA PHE A 401 -4.85 -2.75 14.58
C PHE A 401 -3.52 -3.14 15.23
N ASN A 402 -2.80 -2.13 15.69
CA ASN A 402 -1.64 -2.28 16.56
C ASN A 402 -1.74 -1.21 17.65
N LEU A 403 -1.57 -1.62 18.90
CA LEU A 403 -1.68 -0.73 20.05
C LEU A 403 -0.73 0.47 19.94
N TRP A 404 0.50 0.28 19.47
CA TRP A 404 1.47 1.36 19.32
C TRP A 404 1.10 2.33 18.20
N HIS A 405 0.62 1.81 17.06
CA HIS A 405 0.11 2.66 15.97
C HIS A 405 -1.12 3.47 16.40
N PHE A 406 -1.91 2.98 17.36
CA PHE A 406 -3.03 3.71 17.95
C PHE A 406 -2.61 4.70 19.04
N ALA A 407 -1.76 4.28 19.97
CA ALA A 407 -1.37 5.07 21.14
C ALA A 407 -0.41 6.21 20.79
N VAL A 408 0.57 6.00 19.90
CA VAL A 408 1.60 7.01 19.60
C VAL A 408 1.02 8.29 19.01
N PRO A 409 0.12 8.25 18.00
CA PRO A 409 -0.54 9.47 17.52
C PRO A 409 -1.34 10.16 18.62
N LEU A 410 -2.13 9.42 19.40
CA LEU A 410 -2.93 9.99 20.49
C LEU A 410 -2.07 10.67 21.55
N LEU A 411 -0.97 10.02 21.97
CA LEU A 411 -0.02 10.59 22.92
C LEU A 411 0.68 11.82 22.34
N THR A 412 1.04 11.79 21.06
CA THR A 412 1.68 12.93 20.39
C THR A 412 0.74 14.13 20.36
N PHE A 413 -0.53 13.91 19.99
CA PHE A 413 -1.53 14.96 20.03
C PHE A 413 -1.75 15.45 21.46
N LEU A 414 -1.93 14.55 22.44
CA LEU A 414 -2.10 14.92 23.84
C LEU A 414 -0.95 15.79 24.37
N LEU A 415 0.29 15.38 24.14
CA LEU A 415 1.49 16.14 24.54
C LEU A 415 1.53 17.50 23.85
N TYR A 416 1.15 17.57 22.58
CA TYR A 416 1.01 18.84 21.86
C TYR A 416 -0.06 19.73 22.49
N GLY A 417 -1.23 19.19 22.83
CA GLY A 417 -2.31 19.92 23.48
C GLY A 417 -1.92 20.48 24.84
N ILE A 418 -1.15 19.72 25.63
CA ILE A 418 -0.60 20.19 26.91
C ILE A 418 0.42 21.31 26.70
N TRP A 419 1.23 21.23 25.65
CA TRP A 419 2.24 22.24 25.34
C TRP A 419 1.63 23.54 24.78
N ASP A 420 0.63 23.44 23.91
CA ASP A 420 -0.03 24.59 23.26
C ASP A 420 -1.27 25.04 24.04
N HIS A 421 -1.08 25.53 25.26
CA HIS A 421 -2.17 26.13 26.03
C HIS A 421 -2.41 27.59 25.62
N LYS A 422 -3.68 27.99 25.44
CA LYS A 422 -4.06 29.40 25.31
C LYS A 422 -4.79 29.85 26.56
N LYS A 423 -4.43 31.02 27.08
CA LYS A 423 -5.15 31.63 28.20
C LYS A 423 -6.54 32.06 27.72
N VAL A 424 -7.57 31.53 28.36
CA VAL A 424 -8.97 31.91 28.11
C VAL A 424 -9.18 33.36 28.55
N LYS A 425 -9.78 34.18 27.68
CA LYS A 425 -10.00 35.61 27.95
C LYS A 425 -11.10 35.87 29.00
N ARG A 426 -12.09 34.97 29.15
CA ARG A 426 -13.17 35.03 30.16
C ARG A 426 -13.60 33.62 30.60
N PRO A 427 -13.60 33.30 31.90
CA PRO A 427 -14.10 32.02 32.40
C PRO A 427 -15.64 32.05 32.48
N ASP A 428 -16.30 31.71 31.39
CA ASP A 428 -17.76 31.48 31.37
C ASP A 428 -18.09 29.99 31.63
N ILE A 429 -19.23 29.72 32.27
CA ILE A 429 -19.68 28.37 32.68
C ILE A 429 -19.91 27.41 31.49
N LEU A 430 -19.95 27.93 30.24
CA LEU A 430 -19.87 27.15 29.00
C LEU A 430 -19.04 27.92 27.97
N ASN A 431 -17.72 27.87 28.08
CA ASN A 431 -16.87 28.50 27.08
C ASN A 431 -17.01 27.79 25.71
N VAL A 432 -17.47 28.55 24.71
CA VAL A 432 -17.60 28.08 23.32
C VAL A 432 -16.26 27.59 22.79
N GLU A 433 -15.16 28.28 23.12
CA GLU A 433 -13.81 27.91 22.69
C GLU A 433 -13.43 26.51 23.18
N GLN A 434 -13.70 26.20 24.46
CA GLN A 434 -13.47 24.87 25.04
C GLN A 434 -14.31 23.80 24.33
N THR A 435 -15.59 24.10 24.08
CA THR A 435 -16.49 23.14 23.41
C THR A 435 -16.05 22.88 21.95
N THR A 436 -15.57 23.91 21.25
CA THR A 436 -15.02 23.74 19.88
C THR A 436 -13.72 22.95 19.88
N GLU A 437 -12.88 23.13 20.89
CA GLU A 437 -11.63 22.36 21.03
C GLU A 437 -11.94 20.88 21.27
N TRP A 438 -12.84 20.57 22.21
CA TRP A 438 -13.30 19.20 22.49
C TRP A 438 -13.91 18.51 21.26
N LYS A 439 -14.65 19.25 20.43
CA LYS A 439 -15.12 18.73 19.13
C LYS A 439 -13.97 18.37 18.20
N GLY A 440 -12.91 19.18 18.16
CA GLY A 440 -11.70 18.88 17.40
C GLY A 440 -10.99 17.62 17.89
N TRP A 441 -10.81 17.49 19.21
CA TRP A 441 -10.26 16.27 19.84
C TRP A 441 -11.08 15.03 19.52
N MET A 442 -12.40 15.14 19.57
CA MET A 442 -13.29 14.05 19.19
C MET A 442 -13.08 13.61 17.73
N GLN A 443 -13.01 14.56 16.80
CA GLN A 443 -12.73 14.27 15.39
C GLN A 443 -11.38 13.58 15.19
N LEU A 444 -10.36 14.03 15.93
CA LEU A 444 -9.01 13.47 15.87
C LEU A 444 -8.97 12.02 16.38
N ILE A 445 -9.62 11.74 17.52
CA ILE A 445 -9.70 10.38 18.07
C ILE A 445 -10.44 9.45 17.10
N ILE A 446 -11.55 9.90 16.53
CA ILE A 446 -12.32 9.14 15.53
C ILE A 446 -11.45 8.84 14.31
N LEU A 447 -10.67 9.82 13.84
CA LEU A 447 -9.74 9.64 12.72
C LEU A 447 -8.70 8.57 13.04
N VAL A 448 -8.00 8.68 14.18
CA VAL A 448 -6.99 7.69 14.59
C VAL A 448 -7.61 6.30 14.76
N TYR A 449 -8.80 6.22 15.36
CA TYR A 449 -9.55 4.98 15.55
C TYR A 449 -9.87 4.25 14.24
N HIS A 450 -10.31 4.98 13.20
CA HIS A 450 -10.60 4.38 11.90
C HIS A 450 -9.37 4.20 11.01
N PHE A 451 -8.34 5.05 11.16
CA PHE A 451 -7.10 4.95 10.40
C PHE A 451 -6.29 3.73 10.82
N THR A 452 -6.18 3.50 12.13
CA THR A 452 -5.46 2.36 12.71
C THR A 452 -6.26 1.07 12.72
N GLY A 453 -7.49 1.07 12.18
CA GLY A 453 -8.33 -0.13 12.14
C GLY A 453 -8.83 -0.61 13.50
N ALA A 454 -8.68 0.18 14.57
CA ALA A 454 -9.16 -0.14 15.92
C ALA A 454 -10.66 -0.49 15.94
N SER A 455 -11.44 0.08 15.01
CA SER A 455 -12.84 -0.24 14.80
C SER A 455 -13.16 -1.73 14.54
N LYS A 456 -12.19 -2.52 14.09
CA LYS A 456 -12.38 -3.96 13.82
C LYS A 456 -12.19 -4.83 15.07
N VAL A 457 -11.38 -4.38 16.03
CA VAL A 457 -11.01 -5.14 17.24
C VAL A 457 -11.83 -4.66 18.43
N CYS A 458 -11.80 -3.35 18.67
CA CYS A 458 -12.68 -2.73 19.63
C CYS A 458 -14.02 -2.48 18.93
N THR A 459 -14.91 -3.47 18.95
CA THR A 459 -16.35 -3.22 18.85
C THR A 459 -16.81 -2.49 20.12
N CYS A 460 -16.26 -1.30 20.38
CA CYS A 460 -16.96 -0.29 21.15
C CYS A 460 -18.12 0.16 20.25
N THR A 461 -19.16 -0.66 20.27
CA THR A 461 -20.39 -0.51 19.54
C THR A 461 -20.96 0.88 19.81
N HIS A 462 -21.20 1.59 18.71
CA HIS A 462 -22.08 2.75 18.58
C HIS A 462 -21.75 3.98 19.46
N ASN A 463 -21.83 5.15 18.82
CA ASN A 463 -21.95 6.53 19.32
C ASN A 463 -22.34 6.77 20.80
N GLN A 464 -23.07 5.87 21.45
CA GLN A 464 -23.69 6.03 22.76
C GLN A 464 -22.69 6.04 23.92
N ARG A 465 -21.66 5.16 23.99
CA ARG A 465 -20.74 5.14 25.14
C ARG A 465 -19.71 6.28 25.15
N TRP A 466 -19.27 6.75 23.98
CA TRP A 466 -18.39 7.92 23.88
C TRP A 466 -19.15 9.22 24.22
N GLN A 467 -20.39 9.35 23.75
CA GLN A 467 -21.30 10.41 24.17
C GLN A 467 -21.59 10.33 25.68
N THR A 468 -21.71 9.13 26.25
CA THR A 468 -21.91 8.94 27.69
C THR A 468 -20.66 9.32 28.48
N CYS A 469 -19.45 8.88 28.13
CA CYS A 469 -18.21 9.31 28.80
C CYS A 469 -18.01 10.84 28.73
N MET A 470 -18.31 11.45 27.58
CA MET A 470 -18.28 12.91 27.43
C MET A 470 -19.38 13.61 28.22
N GLN A 471 -20.62 13.09 28.23
CA GLN A 471 -21.73 13.63 29.02
C GLN A 471 -21.49 13.47 30.52
N THR A 472 -20.93 12.35 30.97
CA THR A 472 -20.54 12.13 32.37
C THR A 472 -19.41 13.07 32.78
N TYR A 473 -18.45 13.37 31.89
CA TYR A 473 -17.41 14.37 32.14
C TYR A 473 -17.95 15.81 32.19
N TYR A 474 -18.84 16.20 31.27
CA TYR A 474 -19.57 17.48 31.33
C TYR A 474 -20.42 17.60 32.60
N TYR A 475 -20.99 16.50 33.08
CA TYR A 475 -21.77 16.47 34.33
C TYR A 475 -20.88 16.63 35.57
N ILE A 476 -19.74 15.92 35.63
CA ILE A 476 -18.80 15.96 36.76
C ILE A 476 -18.08 17.32 36.86
N HIS A 477 -17.76 17.97 35.74
CA HIS A 477 -17.09 19.28 35.77
C HIS A 477 -18.03 20.45 36.04
N ASN A 478 -19.31 20.37 35.62
CA ASN A 478 -20.31 21.38 36.02
C ASN A 478 -20.69 21.28 37.51
N THR A 479 -20.61 20.10 38.12
CA THR A 479 -20.81 19.97 39.58
C THR A 479 -19.66 20.57 40.39
N ASN A 480 -18.41 20.57 39.89
CA ASN A 480 -17.27 21.16 40.61
C ASN A 480 -17.23 22.71 40.54
N VAL A 481 -17.96 23.33 39.62
CA VAL A 481 -18.14 24.79 39.60
C VAL A 481 -19.23 25.22 40.60
N LEU A 482 -20.22 24.37 40.87
CA LEU A 482 -21.27 24.64 41.87
C LEU A 482 -20.79 24.51 43.33
N TYR A 483 -19.77 23.68 43.62
CA TYR A 483 -19.20 23.58 44.97
C TYR A 483 -18.18 24.68 45.32
N ALA A 484 -17.65 25.41 44.33
CA ALA A 484 -16.70 26.51 44.56
C ALA A 484 -17.36 27.89 44.77
N VAL A 485 -18.68 28.00 44.60
CA VAL A 485 -19.46 29.23 44.83
C VAL A 485 -20.31 29.14 46.12
N GLY A 486 -20.19 28.04 46.87
CA GLY A 486 -20.95 27.77 48.09
C GLY A 486 -20.17 27.82 49.41
N ASN A 487 -18.96 28.40 49.43
CA ASN A 487 -18.20 28.67 50.66
C ASN A 487 -17.27 29.88 50.47
N THR A 488 -17.86 31.07 50.42
CA THR A 488 -17.31 32.35 50.91
C THR A 488 -18.43 33.18 51.46
#